data_AF-A0AB33BUS3-F1
#
_entry.id   AF-A0AB33BUS3-F1
#
_cell.length_a   1.000
_cell.length_b   1.000
_cell.length_c   1.000
_cell.angle_alpha   90.00
_cell.angle_beta   90.00
_cell.angle_gamma   90.00
#
_symmetry.space_group_name_H-M   'P 1'
#
loop_
_entity.id
_entity.type
_entity.pdbx_description
1 polymer ?
#
loop_
_entity_poly.entity_id
_entity_poly.type
_entity_poly.pdbx_seq_one_letter_code
_entity_poly.pdbx_strand_id
1 'polypeptide(L)'
;MLHKTILMSIKPKYVEKILKGEKTAEFRRSMYSSIKKGDQVFIYSSSPQKALVGKFIIDEIINDTVENLWKLKGKEGCISYEEFMNYYDGISSGHCLVLKEIITFPAPIKLEELRSQIVNFRVPQSCRYLRPDEIEIFFKIPIASSSKKSLDTIIRY
;
A
#
# COMPACT_ATOMS: atom_id res chain seq x y z
N MET A 1 7.93 -6.90 18.75
CA MET A 1 6.53 -6.39 18.64
C MET A 1 5.90 -6.98 17.39
N LEU A 2 4.62 -7.34 17.41
CA LEU A 2 3.93 -7.84 16.20
C LEU A 2 3.81 -6.74 15.14
N HIS A 3 3.97 -7.10 13.87
CA HIS A 3 3.63 -6.27 12.72
C HIS A 3 2.15 -6.44 12.36
N LYS A 4 1.55 -5.38 11.82
CA LYS A 4 0.13 -5.37 11.43
C LYS A 4 -0.04 -5.58 9.94
N THR A 5 -1.22 -6.06 9.58
CA THR A 5 -1.66 -6.20 8.19
C THR A 5 -2.79 -5.21 7.92
N ILE A 6 -2.60 -4.39 6.90
CA ILE A 6 -3.45 -3.25 6.57
C ILE A 6 -4.03 -3.46 5.18
N LEU A 7 -5.32 -3.12 4.99
CA LEU A 7 -5.91 -2.93 3.68
C LEU A 7 -5.98 -1.44 3.39
N MET A 8 -5.42 -1.01 2.26
CA MET A 8 -5.38 0.40 1.86
C MET A 8 -6.04 0.58 0.50
N SER A 9 -6.99 1.51 0.40
CA SER A 9 -7.59 1.89 -0.88
C SER A 9 -6.77 2.97 -1.55
N ILE A 10 -6.41 2.76 -2.82
CA ILE A 10 -5.59 3.67 -3.64
C ILE A 10 -6.26 3.82 -5.00
N LYS A 11 -6.20 5.03 -5.59
CA LYS A 11 -6.76 5.28 -6.94
C LYS A 11 -5.98 4.49 -8.01
N PRO A 12 -6.65 3.93 -9.04
CA PRO A 12 -6.00 3.10 -10.06
C PRO A 12 -4.76 3.72 -10.71
N LYS A 13 -4.79 5.02 -11.04
CA LYS A 13 -3.64 5.71 -11.65
C LYS A 13 -2.36 5.69 -10.80
N TYR A 14 -2.47 5.62 -9.47
CA TYR A 14 -1.32 5.53 -8.57
C TYR A 14 -0.95 4.07 -8.28
N VAL A 15 -1.93 3.18 -8.22
CA VAL A 15 -1.71 1.73 -8.10
C VAL A 15 -0.81 1.23 -9.21
N GLU A 16 -1.11 1.58 -10.47
CA GLU A 16 -0.30 1.16 -11.62
C GLU A 16 1.18 1.53 -11.44
N LYS A 17 1.43 2.75 -10.99
CA LYS A 17 2.79 3.27 -10.74
C LYS A 17 3.47 2.58 -9.56
N ILE A 18 2.74 2.26 -8.50
CA ILE A 18 3.28 1.49 -7.37
C ILE A 18 3.71 0.11 -7.87
N LEU A 19 2.83 -0.60 -8.57
CA LEU A 19 3.09 -1.97 -9.04
C LEU A 19 4.21 -2.05 -10.10
N LYS A 20 4.48 -0.95 -10.82
CA LYS A 20 5.65 -0.80 -11.71
C LYS A 20 6.95 -0.38 -10.98
N GLY A 21 6.86 -0.05 -9.69
CA GLY A 21 7.99 0.46 -8.90
C GLY A 21 8.34 1.93 -9.16
N GLU A 22 7.53 2.66 -9.93
CA GLU A 22 7.74 4.09 -10.22
C GLU A 22 7.37 4.96 -9.01
N LYS A 23 6.30 4.59 -8.29
CA LYS A 23 5.81 5.31 -7.10
C LYS A 23 6.23 4.56 -5.84
N THR A 24 7.14 5.16 -5.08
CA THR A 24 7.70 4.59 -3.84
C THR A 24 7.42 5.45 -2.61
N ALA A 25 6.60 6.50 -2.75
CA ALA A 25 6.05 7.31 -1.67
C ALA A 25 4.52 7.39 -1.76
N GLU A 26 3.80 7.06 -0.67
CA GLU A 26 2.34 7.16 -0.57
C GLU A 26 1.94 8.20 0.49
N PHE A 27 1.25 9.25 0.04
CA PHE A 27 0.84 10.38 0.87
C PHE A 27 -0.54 10.15 1.49
N ARG A 28 -0.70 10.52 2.77
CA ARG A 28 -1.95 10.41 3.51
C ARG A 28 -2.16 11.60 4.43
N ARG A 29 -3.36 12.21 4.34
CA ARG A 29 -3.80 13.30 5.25
C ARG A 29 -3.92 12.86 6.70
N SER A 30 -4.32 11.61 6.94
CA SER A 30 -4.51 11.04 8.27
C SER A 30 -4.21 9.54 8.26
N MET A 31 -3.66 9.06 9.36
CA MET A 31 -3.27 7.66 9.55
C MET A 31 -3.42 7.25 11.02
N TYR A 32 -3.71 5.97 11.26
CA TYR A 32 -3.66 5.43 12.63
C TYR A 32 -2.23 5.50 13.16
N SER A 33 -2.04 6.12 14.33
CA SER A 33 -0.73 6.28 15.00
C SER A 33 0.00 4.97 15.30
N SER A 34 -0.72 3.86 15.23
CA SER A 34 -0.19 2.53 15.51
C SER A 34 0.20 1.74 14.26
N ILE A 35 0.18 2.36 13.08
CA ILE A 35 0.86 1.89 11.85
C ILE A 35 2.34 2.27 11.96
N LYS A 36 3.23 1.35 11.59
CA LYS A 36 4.69 1.52 11.77
C LYS A 36 5.50 0.84 10.67
N LYS A 37 6.81 1.12 10.67
CA LYS A 37 7.80 0.41 9.84
C LYS A 37 7.66 -1.11 10.00
N GLY A 38 7.72 -1.81 8.88
CA GLY A 38 7.59 -3.26 8.77
C GLY A 38 6.16 -3.77 8.69
N ASP A 39 5.14 -2.92 8.88
CA ASP A 39 3.76 -3.34 8.64
C ASP A 39 3.53 -3.62 7.13
N GLN A 40 2.71 -4.64 6.85
CA GLN A 40 2.37 -5.05 5.49
C GLN A 40 1.05 -4.40 5.06
N VAL A 41 1.05 -3.82 3.86
CA VAL A 41 -0.11 -3.16 3.27
C VAL A 41 -0.54 -3.91 2.02
N PHE A 42 -1.78 -4.39 2.02
CA PHE A 42 -2.48 -4.90 0.85
C PHE A 42 -3.15 -3.74 0.11
N ILE A 43 -2.94 -3.68 -1.21
CA ILE A 43 -3.41 -2.61 -2.07
C ILE A 43 -4.75 -3.00 -2.69
N TYR A 44 -5.80 -2.27 -2.31
CA TYR A 44 -7.07 -2.30 -3.01
C TYR A 44 -7.17 -1.12 -3.99
N SER A 45 -7.20 -1.43 -5.27
CA SER A 45 -7.43 -0.44 -6.32
C SER A 45 -8.91 -0.05 -6.35
N SER A 46 -9.19 1.24 -6.15
CA SER A 46 -10.56 1.77 -6.09
C SER A 46 -11.25 1.74 -7.46
N SER A 47 -12.43 2.38 -7.56
CA SER A 47 -13.13 2.53 -8.84
C SER A 47 -12.24 3.18 -9.91
N PRO A 48 -12.34 2.77 -11.20
CA PRO A 48 -13.23 1.73 -11.73
C PRO A 48 -12.74 0.28 -11.55
N GLN A 49 -11.48 0.04 -11.17
CA GLN A 49 -10.90 -1.31 -11.13
C GLN A 49 -11.53 -2.22 -10.06
N LYS A 50 -11.78 -1.69 -8.86
CA LYS A 50 -12.46 -2.38 -7.74
C LYS A 50 -11.88 -3.79 -7.45
N ALA A 51 -10.58 -3.86 -7.22
CA ALA A 51 -9.88 -5.13 -7.02
C ALA A 51 -8.71 -5.02 -6.05
N LEU A 52 -8.40 -6.13 -5.39
CA LEU A 52 -7.15 -6.32 -4.67
C LEU A 52 -6.06 -6.76 -5.67
N VAL A 53 -4.92 -6.07 -5.67
CA VAL A 53 -3.97 -6.13 -6.81
C VAL A 53 -2.52 -6.40 -6.43
N GLY A 54 -2.18 -6.28 -5.15
CA GLY A 54 -0.82 -6.45 -4.71
C GLY A 54 -0.63 -6.05 -3.26
N LYS A 55 0.62 -5.95 -2.84
CA LYS A 55 1.01 -5.55 -1.49
C LYS A 55 2.40 -4.91 -1.46
N PHE A 56 2.72 -4.26 -0.36
CA PHE A 56 4.05 -3.72 -0.06
C PHE A 56 4.31 -3.74 1.45
N ILE A 57 5.56 -3.51 1.84
CA ILE A 57 5.98 -3.28 3.23
C ILE A 57 6.29 -1.79 3.43
N ILE A 58 5.87 -1.24 4.57
CA ILE A 58 6.24 0.13 4.96
C ILE A 58 7.71 0.12 5.40
N ASP A 59 8.58 0.85 4.70
CA ASP A 59 9.99 0.98 5.08
C ASP A 59 10.24 2.12 6.06
N GLU A 60 9.50 3.21 5.91
CA GLU A 60 9.60 4.42 6.72
C GLU A 60 8.26 5.15 6.73
N ILE A 61 7.99 5.88 7.81
CA ILE A 61 6.87 6.81 7.92
C ILE A 61 7.44 8.18 8.24
N ILE A 62 7.21 9.13 7.35
CA ILE A 62 7.59 10.53 7.52
C ILE A 62 6.34 11.30 7.90
N ASN A 63 6.36 11.97 9.05
CA ASN A 63 5.31 12.86 9.52
C ASN A 63 5.86 14.27 9.54
N ASP A 64 5.35 15.15 8.69
CA ASP A 64 5.92 16.49 8.51
C ASP A 64 4.87 17.46 7.93
N THR A 65 5.28 18.72 7.74
CA THR A 65 4.47 19.71 7.03
C THR A 65 4.27 19.31 5.57
N VAL A 66 3.17 19.78 4.98
CA VAL A 66 2.82 19.49 3.58
C VAL A 66 3.94 19.89 2.62
N GLU A 67 4.57 21.05 2.85
CA GLU A 67 5.68 21.56 2.05
C GLU A 67 6.91 20.67 2.17
N ASN A 68 7.24 20.20 3.39
CA ASN A 68 8.37 19.32 3.61
C ASN A 68 8.14 17.95 2.98
N LEU A 69 6.93 17.39 3.09
CA LEU A 69 6.56 16.14 2.43
C LEU A 69 6.73 16.24 0.90
N TRP A 70 6.29 17.35 0.30
CA TRP A 70 6.50 17.60 -1.12
C TRP A 70 8.00 17.67 -1.47
N LYS A 71 8.76 18.46 -0.73
CA LYS A 71 10.19 18.64 -0.96
C LYS A 71 10.97 17.32 -0.86
N LEU A 72 10.62 16.48 0.11
CA LEU A 72 11.31 15.23 0.39
C LEU A 72 10.92 14.10 -0.56
N LYS A 73 9.64 14.01 -0.95
CA LYS A 73 9.07 12.81 -1.60
C LYS A 73 8.16 13.10 -2.79
N GLY A 74 8.02 14.35 -3.23
CA GLY A 74 7.11 14.73 -4.31
C GLY A 74 7.38 14.00 -5.63
N LYS A 75 8.68 13.80 -5.94
CA LYS A 75 9.12 13.05 -7.14
C LYS A 75 8.73 11.57 -7.05
N GLU A 76 8.99 10.93 -5.92
CA GLU A 76 8.67 9.52 -5.65
C GLU A 76 7.16 9.28 -5.47
N GLY A 77 6.40 10.35 -5.21
CA GLY A 77 4.95 10.32 -5.04
C GLY A 77 4.17 10.21 -6.36
N CYS A 78 4.83 10.46 -7.51
CA CYS A 78 4.23 10.41 -8.84
C CYS A 78 2.87 11.15 -8.96
N ILE A 79 2.79 12.31 -8.32
CA ILE A 79 1.63 13.21 -8.31
C ILE A 79 2.15 14.60 -8.70
N SER A 80 1.38 15.37 -9.46
CA SER A 80 1.79 16.75 -9.76
C SER A 80 1.75 17.60 -8.49
N TYR A 81 2.51 18.70 -8.48
CA TYR A 81 2.47 19.64 -7.34
C TYR A 81 1.06 20.16 -7.09
N GLU A 82 0.35 20.53 -8.16
CA GLU A 82 -1.03 21.01 -8.09
C GLU A 82 -1.97 19.95 -7.48
N GLU A 83 -1.92 18.70 -7.97
CA GLU A 83 -2.74 17.63 -7.41
C GLU A 83 -2.40 17.34 -5.94
N PHE A 84 -1.12 17.46 -5.57
CA PHE A 84 -0.64 17.26 -4.21
C PHE A 84 -1.16 18.36 -3.27
N MET A 85 -1.01 19.64 -3.66
CA MET A 85 -1.49 20.76 -2.85
C MET A 85 -3.01 20.74 -2.71
N ASN A 86 -3.74 20.43 -3.80
CA ASN A 86 -5.19 20.26 -3.76
C ASN A 86 -5.61 19.10 -2.82
N TYR A 87 -4.85 18.01 -2.80
CA TYR A 87 -5.14 16.88 -1.90
C TYR A 87 -4.99 17.26 -0.42
N TYR A 88 -4.00 18.11 -0.10
CA TYR A 88 -3.71 18.60 1.25
C TYR A 88 -4.41 19.93 1.60
N ASP A 89 -5.33 20.42 0.76
CA ASP A 89 -6.05 21.66 1.04
C ASP A 89 -6.75 21.63 2.42
N GLY A 90 -6.60 22.74 3.14
CA GLY A 90 -7.11 22.92 4.50
C GLY A 90 -6.34 22.21 5.62
N ILE A 91 -5.19 21.58 5.36
CA ILE A 91 -4.33 21.00 6.41
C ILE A 91 -2.85 21.35 6.21
N SER A 92 -2.11 21.49 7.31
CA SER A 92 -0.70 21.94 7.31
C SER A 92 0.32 20.81 7.45
N SER A 93 -0.12 19.60 7.82
CA SER A 93 0.75 18.43 8.01
C SER A 93 0.08 17.14 7.55
N GLY A 94 0.89 16.11 7.34
CA GLY A 94 0.43 14.82 6.89
C GLY A 94 1.45 13.71 7.09
N HIS A 95 1.23 12.62 6.38
CA HIS A 95 2.04 11.41 6.44
C HIS A 95 2.52 11.01 5.05
N CYS A 96 3.75 10.50 4.97
CA CYS A 96 4.26 9.80 3.80
C CYS A 96 4.78 8.42 4.20
N LEU A 97 4.23 7.38 3.56
CA LEU A 97 4.74 6.02 3.64
C LEU A 97 5.78 5.81 2.56
N VAL A 98 6.99 5.42 2.94
CA VAL A 98 7.99 4.91 1.99
C VAL A 98 7.73 3.43 1.78
N LEU A 99 7.59 3.03 0.52
CA LEU A 99 7.23 1.67 0.13
C LEU A 99 8.47 0.86 -0.19
N LYS A 100 8.52 -0.39 0.27
CA LYS A 100 9.48 -1.41 -0.19
C LYS A 100 8.81 -2.75 -0.43
N GLU A 101 9.54 -3.68 -1.04
CA GLU A 101 9.09 -5.05 -1.27
C GLU A 101 7.70 -5.10 -1.94
N ILE A 102 7.53 -4.29 -2.98
CA ILE A 102 6.28 -4.20 -3.73
C ILE A 102 6.09 -5.51 -4.50
N ILE A 103 4.95 -6.16 -4.29
CA ILE A 103 4.57 -7.42 -4.93
C ILE A 103 3.24 -7.23 -5.64
N THR A 104 3.24 -7.50 -6.94
CA THR A 104 2.03 -7.53 -7.78
C THR A 104 1.43 -8.93 -7.75
N PHE A 105 0.10 -9.03 -7.62
CA PHE A 105 -0.58 -10.31 -7.73
C PHE A 105 -0.70 -10.74 -9.20
N PRO A 106 -0.61 -12.05 -9.51
CA PRO A 106 -0.71 -12.54 -10.89
C PRO A 106 -2.01 -12.13 -11.58
N ALA A 107 -3.10 -12.02 -10.81
CA ALA A 107 -4.38 -11.54 -11.28
C ALA A 107 -5.04 -10.62 -10.22
N PRO A 108 -5.70 -9.53 -10.64
CA PRO A 108 -6.55 -8.73 -9.74
C PRO A 108 -7.72 -9.56 -9.21
N ILE A 109 -7.91 -9.56 -7.89
CA ILE A 109 -9.02 -10.24 -7.22
C ILE A 109 -10.16 -9.23 -7.06
N LYS A 110 -11.26 -9.45 -7.77
CA LYS A 110 -12.38 -8.48 -7.83
C LYS A 110 -13.11 -8.39 -6.49
N LEU A 111 -13.75 -7.23 -6.25
CA LEU A 111 -14.53 -7.02 -5.03
C LEU A 111 -15.58 -8.12 -4.76
N GLU A 112 -16.28 -8.57 -5.80
CA GLU A 112 -17.32 -9.60 -5.64
C GLU A 112 -16.73 -10.97 -5.30
N GLU A 113 -15.52 -11.27 -5.77
CA GLU A 113 -14.78 -12.48 -5.38
C GLU A 113 -14.31 -12.42 -3.93
N LEU A 114 -13.88 -11.24 -3.46
CA LEU A 114 -13.57 -11.05 -2.04
C LEU A 114 -14.81 -11.22 -1.18
N ARG A 115 -15.97 -10.70 -1.62
CA ARG A 115 -17.23 -10.80 -0.89
C ARG A 115 -17.83 -12.21 -0.87
N SER A 116 -17.53 -13.05 -1.87
CA SER A 116 -17.96 -14.44 -1.85
C SER A 116 -17.14 -15.31 -0.90
N GLN A 117 -15.88 -14.93 -0.63
CA GLN A 117 -14.97 -15.66 0.27
C GLN A 117 -14.96 -15.11 1.70
N ILE A 118 -15.25 -13.81 1.87
CA ILE A 118 -15.14 -13.11 3.15
C ILE A 118 -16.49 -12.49 3.52
N VAL A 119 -17.09 -13.03 4.56
CA VAL A 119 -18.34 -12.52 5.12
C VAL A 119 -18.15 -11.06 5.57
N ASN A 120 -19.10 -10.20 5.16
CA ASN A 120 -19.11 -8.77 5.51
C ASN A 120 -17.84 -8.00 5.08
N PHE A 121 -17.19 -8.40 3.98
CA PHE A 121 -16.02 -7.69 3.47
C PHE A 121 -16.36 -6.23 3.11
N ARG A 122 -15.61 -5.29 3.70
CA ARG A 122 -15.75 -3.85 3.47
C ARG A 122 -14.47 -3.26 2.90
N VAL A 123 -14.61 -2.47 1.85
CA VAL A 123 -13.53 -1.65 1.28
C VAL A 123 -13.34 -0.42 2.18
N PRO A 124 -12.11 -0.08 2.58
CA PRO A 124 -11.86 1.13 3.35
C PRO A 124 -11.96 2.38 2.47
N GLN A 125 -12.41 3.50 3.05
CA GLN A 125 -12.32 4.81 2.39
C GLN A 125 -10.86 5.28 2.28
N SER A 126 -10.03 4.99 3.30
CA SER A 126 -8.59 5.27 3.31
C SER A 126 -7.80 3.98 3.55
N CYS A 127 -7.78 3.49 4.79
CA CYS A 127 -7.21 2.21 5.16
C CYS A 127 -7.93 1.62 6.38
N ARG A 128 -7.72 0.33 6.65
CA ARG A 128 -8.16 -0.35 7.88
C ARG A 128 -7.26 -1.54 8.18
N TYR A 129 -7.25 -2.00 9.42
CA TYR A 129 -6.65 -3.29 9.74
C TYR A 129 -7.48 -4.42 9.14
N LEU A 130 -6.78 -5.46 8.67
CA LEU A 130 -7.42 -6.71 8.30
C LEU A 130 -7.79 -7.49 9.57
N ARG A 131 -8.94 -8.15 9.53
CA ARG A 131 -9.35 -9.11 10.55
C ARG A 131 -8.60 -10.44 10.37
N PRO A 132 -8.51 -11.30 11.40
CA PRO A 132 -7.83 -12.60 11.29
C PRO A 132 -8.31 -13.47 10.11
N ASP A 133 -9.63 -13.56 9.88
CA ASP A 133 -10.24 -14.30 8.77
C ASP A 133 -9.77 -13.77 7.39
N GLU A 134 -9.63 -12.45 7.28
CA GLU A 134 -9.16 -11.82 6.04
C GLU A 134 -7.67 -12.05 5.81
N ILE A 135 -6.87 -12.02 6.89
CA ILE A 135 -5.43 -12.28 6.84
C ILE A 135 -5.18 -13.70 6.31
N GLU A 136 -5.87 -14.70 6.83
CA GLU A 136 -5.70 -16.09 6.38
C GLU A 136 -5.95 -16.26 4.88
N ILE A 137 -6.95 -15.58 4.33
CA ILE A 137 -7.28 -15.63 2.90
C ILE A 137 -6.25 -14.83 2.09
N PHE A 138 -5.92 -13.62 2.53
CA PHE A 138 -5.05 -12.70 1.80
C PHE A 138 -3.61 -13.23 1.68
N PHE A 139 -3.12 -13.98 2.68
CA PHE A 139 -1.79 -14.59 2.63
C PHE A 139 -1.73 -15.87 1.79
N LYS A 140 -2.88 -16.47 1.44
CA LYS A 140 -2.96 -17.60 0.49
C LYS A 140 -2.96 -17.17 -0.96
N ILE A 141 -3.07 -15.86 -1.24
CA ILE A 141 -3.04 -15.34 -2.61
C ILE A 141 -1.67 -15.67 -3.22
N PRO A 142 -1.63 -16.38 -4.37
CA PRO A 142 -0.39 -16.68 -5.04
C PRO A 142 0.36 -15.39 -5.40
N ILE A 143 1.66 -15.37 -5.12
CA ILE A 143 2.55 -14.31 -5.61
C ILE A 143 3.31 -14.87 -6.81
N ALA A 144 3.43 -14.08 -7.87
CA ALA A 144 4.31 -14.47 -8.97
C ALA A 144 5.71 -14.62 -8.37
N SER A 145 6.34 -15.78 -8.56
CA SER A 145 7.75 -15.93 -8.23
C SER A 145 8.53 -15.00 -9.15
N SER A 146 8.90 -13.82 -8.65
CA SER A 146 9.97 -13.03 -9.25
C SER A 146 11.15 -13.99 -9.43
N SER A 147 11.64 -14.08 -10.66
CA SER A 147 12.82 -14.84 -11.06
C SER A 147 13.85 -14.97 -9.93
N LYS A 148 14.31 -16.20 -9.69
CA LYS A 148 15.46 -16.54 -8.85
C LYS A 148 16.56 -15.48 -9.03
N LYS A 149 16.67 -14.52 -8.09
CA LYS A 149 17.94 -13.85 -7.81
C LYS A 149 18.57 -14.62 -6.66
N SER A 150 19.48 -15.51 -7.03
CA SER A 150 20.47 -16.19 -6.18
C SER A 150 19.97 -16.75 -4.84
N LEU A 151 19.66 -18.03 -4.84
CA LEU A 151 19.49 -18.84 -3.63
C LEU A 151 20.81 -19.47 -3.15
N ASP A 152 21.96 -18.85 -3.44
CA ASP A 152 23.29 -19.43 -3.14
C ASP A 152 24.13 -18.64 -2.12
N THR A 153 23.55 -18.02 -1.08
CA THR A 153 24.42 -17.41 -0.03
C THR A 153 23.97 -17.57 1.42
N ILE A 154 22.88 -18.27 1.75
CA ILE A 154 22.56 -18.48 3.18
C ILE A 154 22.28 -19.95 3.46
N ILE A 155 23.26 -20.80 3.15
CA ILE A 155 23.64 -21.94 3.99
C ILE A 155 25.16 -21.95 4.02
N ARG A 156 25.75 -21.29 5.03
CA ARG A 156 27.09 -21.60 5.57
C ARG A 156 27.30 -20.82 6.86
N TYR A 157 27.48 -21.61 7.93
CA TYR A 157 27.78 -21.29 9.33
C TYR A 157 26.59 -20.89 10.21
#